data_AF-Q9B892-F1
#
_entry.id   AF-Q9B892-F1
#
_cell.length_a   1.000
_cell.length_b   1.000
_cell.length_c   1.000
_cell.angle_alpha   90.00
_cell.angle_beta   90.00
_cell.angle_gamma   90.00
#
_symmetry.space_group_name_H-M   'P 1'
#
loop_
_entity.id
_entity.type
_entity.pdbx_description
1 polymer ?
#
loop_
_entity_poly.entity_id
_entity_poly.type
_entity_poly.pdbx_seq_one_letter_code
_entity_poly.pdbx_strand_id
1 'polypeptide(L)'
;MYLFFFFFFFVVFFLSLIICLYNLYVWGYKGEDKNIGLDSWISSFECGFMSHGFSENFFSFSYLNLLVFFVIFDLEVSLLLNIAFDGVWFNSFLYYLVFILLVVISYMFEVYYGYISWYN
;
A
#
# COMPACT_ATOMS: atom_id res chain seq x y z
N MET A 1 -12.24 42.96 0.89
CA MET A 1 -12.06 42.19 2.15
C MET A 1 -13.38 41.72 2.74
N TYR A 2 -14.36 42.61 3.01
CA TYR A 2 -15.67 42.23 3.54
C TYR A 2 -16.49 41.25 2.68
N LEU A 3 -16.41 41.38 1.35
CA LEU A 3 -17.13 40.49 0.42
C LEU A 3 -16.57 39.04 0.44
N PHE A 4 -15.26 38.90 0.64
CA PHE A 4 -14.61 37.59 0.81
C PHE A 4 -15.03 36.93 2.13
N PHE A 5 -15.11 37.71 3.21
CA PHE A 5 -15.57 37.22 4.51
C PHE A 5 -17.04 36.77 4.47
N PHE A 6 -17.90 37.52 3.76
CA PHE A 6 -19.29 37.15 3.56
C PHE A 6 -19.44 35.85 2.75
N PHE A 7 -18.68 35.70 1.67
CA PHE A 7 -18.66 34.48 0.87
C PHE A 7 -18.20 33.27 1.68
N PHE A 8 -17.15 33.42 2.49
CA PHE A 8 -16.65 32.36 3.36
C PHE A 8 -17.71 31.90 4.37
N PHE A 9 -18.40 32.83 5.02
CA PHE A 9 -19.46 32.48 5.98
C PHE A 9 -20.64 31.76 5.31
N PHE A 10 -21.01 32.18 4.09
CA PHE A 10 -22.06 31.54 3.31
C PHE A 10 -21.71 30.07 2.98
N VAL A 11 -20.48 29.81 2.54
CA VAL A 11 -20.03 28.43 2.23
C VAL A 11 -20.07 27.53 3.47
N VAL A 12 -19.59 28.03 4.62
CA VAL A 12 -19.62 27.27 5.88
C VAL A 12 -21.06 26.97 6.32
N PHE A 13 -21.98 27.90 6.14
CA PHE A 13 -23.41 27.70 6.45
C PHE A 13 -24.05 26.64 5.54
N PHE A 14 -23.75 26.63 4.24
CA PHE A 14 -24.28 25.59 3.34
C PHE A 14 -23.72 24.20 3.67
N LEU A 15 -22.43 24.10 4.00
CA LEU A 15 -21.81 22.84 4.43
C LEU A 15 -22.45 22.31 5.71
N SER A 16 -22.72 23.16 6.70
CA SER A 16 -23.35 22.72 7.95
C SER A 16 -24.79 22.25 7.75
N LEU A 17 -25.54 22.88 6.83
CA LEU A 17 -26.89 22.43 6.46
C LEU A 17 -26.89 21.05 5.81
N ILE A 18 -25.96 20.78 4.90
CA ILE A 18 -25.84 19.46 4.24
C ILE A 18 -25.54 18.38 5.28
N ILE A 19 -24.61 18.64 6.21
CA ILE A 19 -24.25 17.71 7.29
C ILE A 19 -25.44 17.47 8.23
N CYS A 20 -26.22 18.51 8.53
CA CYS A 20 -27.43 18.39 9.35
C CYS A 20 -28.50 17.52 8.66
N LEU A 21 -28.74 17.72 7.36
CA LEU A 21 -29.69 16.93 6.57
C LEU A 21 -29.28 15.45 6.46
N TYR A 22 -27.98 15.18 6.35
CA TYR A 22 -27.44 13.82 6.39
C TYR A 22 -27.70 13.17 7.76
N ASN A 23 -27.35 13.85 8.86
CA ASN A 23 -27.52 13.33 10.22
C ASN A 23 -28.99 13.16 10.64
N LEU A 24 -29.91 13.94 10.06
CA LEU A 24 -31.34 13.78 10.27
C LEU A 24 -31.93 12.61 9.47
N TYR A 25 -31.10 11.83 8.77
CA TYR A 25 -31.49 10.66 7.99
C TYR A 25 -32.65 10.94 7.02
N VAL A 26 -32.83 12.19 6.58
CA VAL A 26 -33.89 12.59 5.64
C VAL A 26 -33.62 11.98 4.26
N TRP A 27 -32.34 11.76 3.94
CA TRP A 27 -31.91 11.02 2.75
C TRP A 27 -31.69 9.53 3.02
N GLY A 28 -31.91 9.08 4.26
CA GLY A 28 -31.73 7.71 4.69
C GLY A 28 -32.86 6.85 4.14
N TYR A 29 -32.52 6.03 3.15
CA TYR A 29 -33.31 4.93 2.65
C TYR A 29 -33.77 4.09 3.86
N LYS A 30 -35.02 4.27 4.29
CA LYS A 30 -35.66 3.35 5.24
C LYS A 30 -36.09 2.13 4.41
N GLY A 31 -35.11 1.41 3.90
CA GLY A 31 -35.32 0.14 3.25
C GLY A 31 -35.78 -0.84 4.32
N GLU A 32 -37.07 -1.18 4.30
CA GLU A 32 -37.51 -2.43 4.90
C GLU A 32 -36.78 -3.54 4.15
N ASP A 33 -35.76 -4.13 4.77
CA ASP A 33 -35.03 -5.27 4.22
C ASP A 33 -35.96 -6.48 4.09
N LYS A 34 -36.62 -6.58 2.94
CA LYS A 34 -37.27 -7.78 2.42
C LYS A 34 -36.42 -8.37 1.30
N ASN A 35 -35.12 -8.52 1.53
CA ASN A 35 -34.18 -9.06 0.56
C ASN A 35 -33.59 -10.39 1.05
N ILE A 36 -34.47 -11.38 1.19
CA ILE A 36 -34.06 -12.78 1.37
C ILE A 36 -33.43 -13.24 0.04
N GLY A 37 -32.14 -12.98 -0.15
CA GLY A 37 -31.36 -13.54 -1.26
C GLY A 37 -30.30 -12.63 -1.89
N LEU A 38 -30.44 -11.29 -1.81
CA LEU A 38 -29.44 -10.38 -2.39
C LEU A 38 -28.13 -10.36 -1.58
N ASP A 39 -28.22 -10.53 -0.26
CA ASP A 39 -27.05 -10.53 0.63
C ASP A 39 -26.09 -11.69 0.32
N SER A 40 -26.60 -12.81 -0.21
CA SER A 40 -25.80 -13.99 -0.55
C SER A 40 -24.88 -13.80 -1.77
N TRP A 41 -25.18 -12.84 -2.65
CA TRP A 41 -24.33 -12.51 -3.80
C TRP A 41 -23.25 -11.48 -3.44
N ILE A 42 -23.46 -10.71 -2.37
CA ILE A 42 -22.57 -9.64 -1.90
C ILE A 42 -21.67 -10.12 -0.75
N SER A 43 -22.00 -11.24 -0.10
CA SER A 43 -21.20 -11.82 0.98
C SER A 43 -19.90 -12.48 0.50
N SER A 44 -18.84 -12.37 1.30
CA SER A 44 -17.58 -13.10 1.12
C SER A 44 -17.80 -14.61 1.09
N PHE A 45 -17.08 -15.32 0.21
CA PHE A 45 -17.17 -16.78 0.10
C PHE A 45 -16.40 -17.46 1.24
N GLU A 46 -17.11 -17.91 2.27
CA GLU A 46 -16.55 -18.65 3.42
C GLU A 46 -16.78 -20.18 3.28
N CYS A 47 -16.61 -20.70 2.06
CA CYS A 47 -16.82 -22.13 1.76
C CYS A 47 -18.20 -22.67 2.17
N GLY A 48 -19.24 -21.84 2.12
CA GLY A 48 -20.63 -22.22 2.44
C GLY A 48 -21.02 -22.12 3.91
N PHE A 49 -20.11 -21.66 4.79
CA PHE A 49 -20.42 -21.35 6.19
C PHE A 49 -20.79 -19.88 6.37
N MET A 50 -21.48 -19.58 7.48
CA MET A 50 -21.72 -18.19 7.88
C MET A 50 -20.41 -17.58 8.39
N SER A 51 -20.10 -16.36 7.95
CA SER A 51 -18.89 -15.66 8.40
C SER A 51 -18.92 -15.44 9.91
N HIS A 52 -17.98 -16.04 10.63
CA HIS A 52 -17.78 -15.83 12.06
C HIS A 52 -16.40 -15.23 12.29
N GLY A 53 -16.36 -13.95 12.65
CA GLY A 53 -15.13 -13.21 12.95
C GLY A 53 -14.76 -12.18 11.88
N PHE A 54 -13.81 -11.32 12.23
CA PHE A 54 -13.16 -10.42 11.27
C PHE A 54 -12.10 -11.21 10.50
N SER A 55 -12.02 -11.00 9.18
CA SER A 55 -10.95 -11.56 8.34
C SER A 55 -9.63 -10.83 8.65
N GLU A 56 -8.98 -11.19 9.74
CA GLU A 56 -7.63 -10.72 10.04
C GLU A 56 -6.64 -11.55 9.22
N ASN A 57 -6.08 -10.95 8.18
CA ASN A 57 -4.99 -11.55 7.42
C ASN A 57 -3.73 -11.53 8.31
N PHE A 58 -3.38 -12.68 8.89
CA PHE A 58 -2.06 -12.88 9.50
C PHE A 58 -1.00 -12.94 8.42
N PHE A 59 -0.56 -11.78 7.96
CA PHE A 59 0.60 -11.70 7.08
C PHE A 59 1.83 -12.14 7.84
N SER A 60 2.54 -13.15 7.33
CA SER A 60 3.74 -13.63 8.01
C SER A 60 4.87 -12.60 7.90
N PHE A 61 5.68 -12.52 8.95
CA PHE A 61 6.83 -11.62 9.02
C PHE A 61 7.83 -11.82 7.86
N SER A 62 7.92 -13.04 7.32
CA SER A 62 8.82 -13.37 6.20
C SER A 62 8.50 -12.56 4.95
N TYR A 63 7.23 -12.34 4.62
CA TYR A 63 6.87 -11.53 3.44
C TYR A 63 7.23 -10.06 3.62
N LEU A 64 7.08 -9.51 4.84
CA LEU A 64 7.46 -8.12 5.12
C LEU A 64 8.97 -7.95 4.96
N ASN A 65 9.75 -8.91 5.45
CA ASN A 65 11.20 -8.89 5.32
C ASN A 65 11.66 -8.95 3.86
N LEU A 66 11.03 -9.80 3.05
CA LEU A 66 11.32 -9.89 1.61
C LEU A 66 11.01 -8.58 0.88
N LEU A 67 9.92 -7.89 1.24
CA LEU A 67 9.57 -6.60 0.65
C LEU A 67 10.61 -5.52 0.98
N VAL A 68 11.12 -5.49 2.21
CA VAL A 68 12.17 -4.54 2.61
C VAL A 68 13.46 -4.79 1.82
N PHE A 69 13.92 -6.03 1.70
CA PHE A 69 15.12 -6.35 0.92
C PHE A 69 14.93 -6.06 -0.58
N PHE A 70 13.74 -6.33 -1.13
CA PHE A 70 13.42 -5.98 -2.51
C PHE A 70 13.61 -4.48 -2.80
N VAL A 71 13.13 -3.60 -1.91
CA VAL A 71 13.29 -2.14 -2.08
C VAL A 71 14.76 -1.72 -2.04
N ILE A 72 15.56 -2.33 -1.17
CA ILE A 72 16.99 -2.04 -1.07
C ILE A 72 17.72 -2.47 -2.35
N PHE A 73 17.43 -3.69 -2.83
CA PHE A 73 18.05 -4.22 -4.04
C PHE A 73 17.67 -3.42 -5.30
N ASP A 74 16.42 -2.93 -5.39
CA ASP A 74 15.97 -2.07 -6.50
C ASP A 74 16.74 -0.73 -6.53
N LEU A 75 17.05 -0.17 -5.35
CA LEU A 75 17.88 1.02 -5.23
C LEU A 75 19.32 0.76 -5.70
N GLU A 76 19.91 -0.37 -5.30
CA GLU A 76 21.26 -0.76 -5.71
C GLU A 76 21.37 -0.97 -7.22
N VAL A 77 20.37 -1.59 -7.85
CA VAL A 77 20.31 -1.77 -9.30
C VAL A 77 20.12 -0.43 -10.02
N SER A 78 19.32 0.48 -9.46
CA SER A 78 19.14 1.84 -10.00
C SER A 78 20.46 2.62 -9.99
N LEU A 79 21.29 2.46 -8.95
CA LEU A 79 22.63 3.04 -8.89
C LEU A 79 23.57 2.40 -9.93
N LEU A 80 23.48 1.09 -10.12
CA LEU A 80 24.23 0.35 -11.15
C LEU A 80 23.90 0.80 -12.57
N LEU A 81 22.64 1.18 -12.83
CA LEU A 81 22.20 1.67 -14.14
C LEU A 81 22.96 2.94 -14.56
N ASN A 82 23.44 3.73 -13.61
CA ASN A 82 24.22 4.93 -13.90
C ASN A 82 25.49 4.62 -14.71
N ILE A 83 26.06 3.39 -14.58
CA ILE A 83 27.22 2.94 -15.37
C ILE A 83 26.93 2.95 -16.88
N ALA A 84 25.71 2.62 -17.29
CA ALA A 84 25.36 2.58 -18.71
C ALA A 84 25.31 3.99 -19.33
N PHE A 85 25.08 5.02 -18.51
CA PHE A 85 25.01 6.41 -18.93
C PHE A 85 26.34 7.15 -18.77
N ASP A 86 27.17 6.74 -17.81
CA ASP A 86 28.49 7.29 -17.61
C ASP A 86 29.46 6.70 -18.64
N GLY A 87 30.11 7.56 -19.43
CA GLY A 87 31.23 7.12 -20.27
C GLY A 87 32.29 6.50 -19.36
N VAL A 88 32.81 5.32 -19.68
CA VAL A 88 33.69 4.59 -18.75
C VAL A 88 35.08 5.24 -18.73
N TRP A 89 35.34 6.08 -17.73
CA TRP A 89 36.69 6.56 -17.41
C TRP A 89 37.38 5.52 -16.52
N PHE A 90 38.65 5.20 -16.79
CA PHE A 90 39.41 4.17 -16.06
C PHE A 90 39.46 4.37 -14.54
N ASN A 91 39.36 5.61 -14.05
CA ASN A 91 39.35 5.91 -12.61
C ASN A 91 38.05 5.52 -11.91
N SER A 92 36.90 5.62 -12.58
CA SER A 92 35.59 5.30 -12.00
C SER A 92 35.31 3.79 -12.01
N PHE A 93 35.97 3.05 -12.90
CA PHE A 93 35.77 1.61 -13.08
C PHE A 93 36.03 0.78 -11.82
N LEU A 94 37.06 1.12 -11.03
CA LEU A 94 37.36 0.41 -9.78
C LEU A 94 36.25 0.55 -8.74
N TYR A 95 35.63 1.73 -8.61
CA TYR A 95 34.53 1.93 -7.67
C TYR A 95 33.30 1.12 -8.04
N TYR A 96 32.99 1.04 -9.34
CA TYR A 96 31.88 0.22 -9.83
C TYR A 96 32.13 -1.29 -9.62
N LEU A 97 33.36 -1.77 -9.79
CA LEU A 97 33.72 -3.16 -9.49
C LEU A 97 33.55 -3.49 -8.00
N VAL A 98 34.01 -2.62 -7.11
CA VAL A 98 33.81 -2.78 -5.66
C VAL A 98 32.33 -2.78 -5.32
N PHE A 99 31.53 -1.93 -5.96
CA PHE A 99 30.09 -1.87 -5.75
C PHE A 99 29.40 -3.17 -6.15
N ILE A 100 29.72 -3.75 -7.31
CA ILE A 100 29.18 -5.05 -7.74
C ILE A 100 29.55 -6.16 -6.75
N LEU A 101 30.80 -6.17 -6.25
CA LEU A 101 31.21 -7.15 -5.25
C LEU A 101 30.39 -7.04 -3.95
N LEU A 102 30.10 -5.82 -3.50
CA LEU A 102 29.26 -5.59 -2.32
C LEU A 102 27.84 -6.13 -2.54
N VAL A 103 27.21 -5.84 -3.68
CA VAL A 103 25.86 -6.35 -4.01
C VAL A 103 25.84 -7.89 -4.00
N VAL A 104 26.85 -8.54 -4.57
CA VAL A 104 26.95 -10.01 -4.58
C VAL A 104 27.11 -10.55 -3.16
N ILE A 105 27.94 -9.93 -2.32
CA ILE A 105 28.14 -10.35 -0.93
C ILE A 105 26.84 -10.20 -0.13
N SER A 106 26.13 -9.08 -0.27
CA SER A 106 24.84 -8.84 0.39
C SER A 106 23.81 -9.91 0.01
N TYR A 107 23.72 -10.25 -1.28
CA TYR A 107 22.83 -11.31 -1.76
C TYR A 107 23.20 -12.69 -1.20
N MET A 108 24.49 -13.01 -1.12
CA MET A 108 24.94 -14.27 -0.52
C MET A 108 24.54 -14.37 0.96
N PHE A 109 24.62 -13.27 1.72
CA PHE A 109 24.13 -13.24 3.09
C PHE A 109 22.62 -13.45 3.17
N GLU A 110 21.84 -12.80 2.30
CA GLU A 110 20.38 -12.95 2.26
C GLU A 110 19.97 -14.42 2.04
N VAL A 111 20.63 -15.10 1.11
CA VAL A 111 20.41 -16.52 0.83
C VAL A 111 20.87 -17.40 2.01
N TYR A 112 22.04 -17.12 2.59
CA TYR A 112 22.58 -17.90 3.69
C TYR A 112 21.71 -17.85 4.95
N TYR A 113 21.16 -16.67 5.29
CA TYR A 113 20.24 -16.52 6.42
C TYR A 113 18.84 -17.08 6.14
N GLY A 114 18.55 -17.49 4.90
CA GLY A 114 17.27 -18.11 4.55
C GLY A 114 16.10 -17.13 4.49
N TYR A 115 16.34 -15.83 4.32
CA TYR A 115 15.25 -14.85 4.24
C TYR A 115 14.37 -15.03 2.99
N ILE A 116 14.91 -15.66 1.95
CA ILE A 116 14.21 -15.98 0.69
C ILE A 116 13.45 -17.31 0.80
N SER A 117 13.65 -18.06 1.89
CA SER A 117 13.02 -19.37 2.01
C SER A 117 11.54 -19.31 2.39
N TRP A 118 10.75 -20.01 1.59
CA TRP A 118 9.31 -20.16 1.74
C TRP A 118 8.96 -21.53 2.31
N TYR A 119 9.71 -22.02 3.30
CA TYR A 119 9.36 -23.26 4.00
C TYR A 119 8.67 -22.93 5.34
N ASN A 120 7.59 -23.68 5.61
CA ASN A 120 6.78 -23.66 6.84
C ASN A 120 7.62 -23.57 8.12
#